data_AF-A0A1D1YVA1-F1
#
_entry.id   AF-A0A1D1YVA1-F1
#
_cell.length_a   1.000
_cell.length_b   1.000
_cell.length_c   1.000
_cell.angle_alpha   90.00
_cell.angle_beta   90.00
_cell.angle_gamma   90.00
#
_symmetry.space_group_name_H-M   'P 1'
#
loop_
_entity.id
_entity.type
_entity.pdbx_description
1 polymer ?
#
loop_
_entity_poly.entity_id
_entity_poly.type
_entity_poly.pdbx_seq_one_letter_code
_entity_poly.pdbx_strand_id
1 'polypeptide(L)'
;MAIVKNIFRVSRLDGEISLGSRDGVSSGNDEDDDELPSQSLESDGTDVSEVDSGMGSDDYDLSELGEAGSEYCQVGNQSCLIPFELYDLPDLSSVLSVDTWNNYLMEEDRFTLVQYLPDMDQETFSQTLKELFSGSNFHFGNPVIDLFDLLKGGLCELRVDLYRRCLKFFQRREHYHQLCKYQNSMVDGLVRMRDAWENY
;
A
#
# COMPACT_ATOMS: atom_id res chain seq x y z
N MET A 1 20.29 21.67 -8.97
CA MET A 1 21.07 21.39 -10.21
C MET A 1 20.20 20.79 -11.32
N ALA A 2 20.01 21.49 -12.44
CA ALA A 2 19.07 21.11 -13.50
C ALA A 2 19.39 19.76 -14.17
N ILE A 3 18.36 19.05 -14.67
CA ILE A 3 18.37 17.77 -15.41
C ILE A 3 19.42 17.71 -16.54
N VAL A 4 20.02 18.84 -16.93
CA VAL A 4 21.00 18.96 -18.03
C VAL A 4 22.46 19.08 -17.54
N LYS A 5 22.73 19.30 -16.24
CA LYS A 5 24.10 19.54 -15.75
C LYS A 5 24.48 18.61 -14.59
N ASN A 6 25.06 17.48 -14.98
CA ASN A 6 26.29 16.87 -14.43
C ASN A 6 26.17 15.43 -13.93
N ILE A 7 27.30 14.77 -14.16
CA ILE A 7 27.81 13.44 -13.94
C ILE A 7 27.84 13.10 -12.45
N PHE A 8 27.13 12.06 -12.04
CA PHE A 8 27.43 11.37 -10.79
C PHE A 8 27.95 9.97 -11.11
N ARG A 9 29.24 9.76 -10.84
CA ARG A 9 29.81 8.42 -10.71
C ARG A 9 29.31 7.84 -9.40
N VAL A 10 28.42 6.85 -9.48
CA VAL A 10 28.10 5.99 -8.33
C VAL A 10 29.35 5.19 -8.00
N SER A 11 30.04 5.59 -6.93
CA SER A 11 31.16 4.83 -6.38
C SER A 11 30.59 3.83 -5.40
N ARG A 12 30.77 2.54 -5.70
CA ARG A 12 30.45 1.41 -4.82
C ARG A 12 31.16 1.59 -3.49
N LEU A 13 30.42 1.44 -2.40
CA LEU A 13 31.00 1.10 -1.10
C LEU A 13 30.60 -0.34 -0.80
N ASP A 14 31.58 -1.23 -0.94
CA ASP A 14 31.57 -2.55 -0.35
C ASP A 14 31.52 -2.39 1.18
N GLY A 15 30.55 -3.08 1.78
CA GLY A 15 30.46 -3.27 3.22
C GLY A 15 30.29 -4.75 3.50
N GLU A 16 31.41 -5.47 3.56
CA GLU A 16 31.48 -6.83 4.06
C GLU A 16 31.09 -6.86 5.54
N ILE A 17 30.10 -7.68 5.89
CA ILE A 17 30.00 -8.28 7.23
C ILE A 17 29.89 -9.79 7.06
N SER A 18 31.02 -10.43 7.30
CA SER A 18 31.20 -11.87 7.39
C SER A 18 30.56 -12.38 8.69
N LEU A 19 29.66 -13.36 8.58
CA LEU A 19 29.19 -14.17 9.71
C LEU A 19 29.00 -15.63 9.26
N GLY A 20 30.00 -16.44 9.61
CA GLY A 20 29.84 -17.80 10.14
C GLY A 20 29.06 -18.82 9.31
N SER A 21 29.79 -19.62 8.53
CA SER A 21 29.32 -20.90 7.99
C SER A 21 29.07 -21.92 9.11
N ARG A 22 27.84 -22.46 9.21
CA ARG A 22 27.60 -23.81 9.74
C ARG A 22 26.29 -24.39 9.17
N ASP A 23 26.38 -25.66 8.82
CA ASP A 23 25.47 -26.46 7.99
C ASP A 23 24.02 -26.63 8.49
N GLY A 24 23.10 -26.77 7.53
CA GLY A 24 22.15 -27.89 7.48
C GLY A 24 20.73 -27.71 8.04
N VAL A 25 19.76 -27.95 7.13
CA VAL A 25 18.39 -28.50 7.28
C VAL A 25 17.21 -27.62 7.74
N SER A 26 16.30 -27.39 6.78
CA SER A 26 14.83 -27.55 6.83
C SER A 26 14.11 -27.49 8.18
N SER A 27 13.26 -26.49 8.38
CA SER A 27 11.79 -26.64 8.52
C SER A 27 11.18 -25.24 8.65
N GLY A 28 10.11 -24.97 7.88
CA GLY A 28 9.32 -23.76 8.06
C GLY A 28 8.58 -23.80 9.39
N ASN A 29 8.49 -22.63 10.01
CA ASN A 29 7.53 -22.21 11.02
C ASN A 29 7.66 -20.68 11.09
N ASP A 30 6.65 -19.96 10.60
CA ASP A 30 6.47 -18.55 10.99
C ASP A 30 5.37 -18.55 12.06
N GLU A 31 5.83 -18.27 13.27
CA GLU A 31 5.07 -18.03 14.48
C GLU A 31 4.56 -16.58 14.42
N ASP A 32 3.24 -16.41 14.30
CA ASP A 32 2.56 -15.16 14.67
C ASP A 32 1.55 -15.53 15.78
N ASP A 33 2.06 -15.51 17.01
CA ASP A 33 1.29 -15.63 18.24
C ASP A 33 0.60 -14.29 18.55
N ASP A 34 -0.71 -14.20 18.25
CA ASP A 34 -1.61 -13.26 18.94
C ASP A 34 -2.50 -14.06 19.89
N GLU A 35 -2.01 -14.21 21.13
CA GLU A 35 -2.69 -14.85 22.26
C GLU A 35 -3.95 -14.05 22.66
N LEU A 36 -5.14 -14.58 22.33
CA LEU A 36 -6.39 -14.15 22.98
C LEU A 36 -6.62 -14.98 24.25
N PRO A 37 -6.95 -14.38 25.41
CA PRO A 37 -7.19 -15.13 26.63
C PRO A 37 -8.46 -15.98 26.48
N SER A 38 -8.29 -17.29 26.50
CA SER A 38 -9.39 -18.26 26.60
C SER A 38 -9.83 -18.37 28.05
N GLN A 39 -10.95 -17.74 28.42
CA GLN A 39 -11.64 -18.05 29.67
C GLN A 39 -12.78 -19.02 29.39
N SER A 40 -12.59 -20.24 29.86
CA SER A 40 -13.61 -21.28 29.97
C SER A 40 -14.75 -20.78 30.86
N LEU A 41 -15.97 -20.70 30.33
CA LEU A 41 -17.17 -20.52 31.15
C LEU A 41 -18.19 -21.59 30.80
N GLU A 42 -18.44 -22.40 31.81
CA GLU A 42 -19.42 -23.46 31.89
C GLU A 42 -20.84 -22.86 31.71
N SER A 43 -21.68 -23.57 30.97
CA SER A 43 -23.07 -23.23 30.69
C SER A 43 -23.95 -23.29 31.95
N ASP A 44 -24.55 -22.17 32.37
CA ASP A 44 -25.89 -22.16 32.98
C ASP A 44 -26.55 -20.77 32.92
N GLY A 45 -27.87 -20.74 32.73
CA GLY A 45 -28.73 -19.61 33.09
C GLY A 45 -28.92 -18.47 32.07
N THR A 46 -30.03 -18.52 31.36
CA THR A 46 -30.64 -17.43 30.58
C THR A 46 -30.86 -16.15 31.42
N ASP A 47 -30.17 -15.07 31.07
CA ASP A 47 -30.71 -13.69 31.09
C ASP A 47 -29.88 -12.82 30.13
N VAL A 48 -30.32 -12.75 28.87
CA VAL A 48 -29.71 -11.86 27.86
C VAL A 48 -30.17 -10.43 28.16
N SER A 49 -29.63 -9.85 29.22
CA SER A 49 -29.64 -8.39 29.33
C SER A 49 -28.95 -7.85 28.08
N GLU A 50 -29.67 -7.03 27.33
CA GLU A 50 -29.16 -6.26 26.21
C GLU A 50 -27.93 -5.50 26.71
N VAL A 51 -26.75 -6.07 26.48
CA VAL A 51 -25.52 -5.29 26.46
C VAL A 51 -25.68 -4.41 25.24
N ASP A 52 -26.25 -3.23 25.50
CA ASP A 52 -26.05 -2.02 24.72
C ASP A 52 -24.54 -1.91 24.55
N SER A 53 -24.05 -2.55 23.49
CA SER A 53 -22.71 -2.38 22.99
C SER A 53 -22.75 -0.95 22.52
N GLY A 54 -22.51 -0.04 23.46
CA GLY A 54 -22.37 1.38 23.30
C GLY A 54 -21.18 1.62 22.39
N MET A 55 -21.37 1.24 21.15
CA MET A 55 -20.69 1.72 19.98
C MET A 55 -21.32 3.09 19.77
N GLY A 56 -21.08 3.96 20.75
CA GLY A 56 -20.98 5.37 20.49
C GLY A 56 -19.90 5.45 19.44
N SER A 57 -20.32 5.45 18.19
CA SER A 57 -19.71 6.26 17.15
C SER A 57 -19.63 7.65 17.76
N ASP A 58 -18.63 7.90 18.59
CA ASP A 58 -18.02 9.21 18.54
C ASP A 58 -17.59 9.33 17.09
N ASP A 59 -18.41 10.05 16.36
CA ASP A 59 -18.03 10.67 15.12
C ASP A 59 -16.90 11.62 15.52
N TYR A 60 -15.70 11.07 15.69
CA TYR A 60 -14.48 11.84 15.72
C TYR A 60 -14.47 12.54 14.37
N ASP A 61 -14.84 13.81 14.38
CA ASP A 61 -14.83 14.61 13.19
C ASP A 61 -13.37 14.76 12.77
N LEU A 62 -12.91 13.88 11.88
CA LEU A 62 -11.55 13.88 11.36
C LEU A 62 -11.25 15.19 10.63
N SER A 63 -12.29 15.94 10.26
CA SER A 63 -12.19 17.32 9.75
C SER A 63 -11.54 18.27 10.78
N GLU A 64 -11.62 17.95 12.08
CA GLU A 64 -11.03 18.74 13.17
C GLU A 64 -9.54 18.40 13.43
N LEU A 65 -9.02 17.30 12.86
CA LEU A 65 -7.58 16.98 12.92
C LEU A 65 -6.76 17.77 11.88
N GLY A 66 -7.40 18.34 10.86
CA GLY A 66 -6.75 19.17 9.86
C GLY A 66 -6.43 20.56 10.41
N GLU A 67 -5.26 21.11 10.07
CA GLU A 67 -5.01 22.54 10.24
C GLU A 67 -5.95 23.32 9.31
N ALA A 68 -6.52 24.45 9.78
CA ALA A 68 -7.49 25.24 9.03
C ALA A 68 -6.96 25.56 7.62
N GLY A 69 -7.62 25.01 6.58
CA GLY A 69 -7.18 25.16 5.19
C GLY A 69 -6.56 23.91 4.55
N SER A 70 -6.47 22.79 5.28
CA SER A 70 -5.91 21.54 4.76
C SER A 70 -6.77 20.31 5.11
N GLU A 71 -6.73 19.32 4.24
CA GLU A 71 -7.30 17.99 4.44
C GLU A 71 -6.23 17.02 4.92
N TYR A 72 -6.57 16.16 5.89
CA TYR A 72 -5.68 15.09 6.33
C TYR A 72 -5.88 13.82 5.48
N CYS A 73 -4.88 13.49 4.66
CA CYS A 73 -4.93 12.41 3.70
C CYS A 73 -3.95 11.28 4.04
N GLN A 74 -4.32 10.04 3.69
CA GLN A 74 -3.46 8.86 3.71
C GLN A 74 -3.09 8.47 2.28
N VAL A 75 -1.79 8.52 1.98
CA VAL A 75 -1.23 8.10 0.69
C VAL A 75 -0.24 6.97 0.93
N GLY A 76 -0.67 5.75 0.62
CA GLY A 76 0.12 4.55 0.91
C GLY A 76 0.35 4.39 2.42
N ASN A 77 1.62 4.42 2.84
CA ASN A 77 2.01 4.27 4.26
C ASN A 77 2.26 5.61 4.95
N GLN A 78 2.04 6.74 4.26
CA GLN A 78 2.30 8.06 4.78
C GLN A 78 1.00 8.85 4.93
N SER A 79 0.92 9.60 6.02
CA SER A 79 -0.13 10.59 6.27
C SER A 79 0.41 11.99 5.94
N CYS A 80 -0.37 12.78 5.20
CA CYS A 80 0.01 14.14 4.82
C CYS A 80 -1.18 15.11 4.88
N LEU A 81 -0.87 16.39 5.06
CA LEU A 81 -1.85 17.46 4.95
C LEU A 81 -1.83 18.02 3.53
N ILE A 82 -2.99 18.03 2.87
CA ILE A 82 -3.18 18.51 1.51
C ILE A 82 -3.93 19.85 1.57
N PRO A 83 -3.34 20.97 1.12
CA PRO A 83 -4.04 22.25 1.09
C PRO A 83 -5.26 22.22 0.17
N PHE A 84 -6.37 22.82 0.60
CA PHE A 84 -7.61 22.82 -0.20
C PHE A 84 -7.45 23.52 -1.56
N GLU A 85 -6.56 24.50 -1.63
CA GLU A 85 -6.25 25.24 -2.86
C GLU A 85 -5.68 24.33 -3.96
N LEU A 86 -5.13 23.17 -3.59
CA LEU A 86 -4.65 22.19 -4.56
C LEU A 86 -5.80 21.62 -5.42
N TYR A 87 -7.00 21.51 -4.85
CA TYR A 87 -8.18 20.97 -5.54
C TYR A 87 -8.78 21.95 -6.56
N ASP A 88 -8.54 23.24 -6.39
CA ASP A 88 -8.98 24.28 -7.33
C ASP A 88 -8.16 24.29 -8.63
N LEU A 89 -6.98 23.66 -8.63
CA LEU A 89 -6.15 23.53 -9.82
C LEU A 89 -6.80 22.61 -10.87
N PRO A 90 -6.60 22.87 -12.17
CA PRO A 90 -7.06 21.97 -13.22
C PRO A 90 -6.24 20.67 -13.23
N ASP A 91 -4.94 20.74 -12.96
CA ASP A 91 -3.99 19.64 -12.89
C ASP A 91 -2.79 19.99 -12.00
N LEU A 92 -1.96 18.98 -11.70
CA LEU A 92 -0.70 19.17 -10.97
C LEU A 92 0.46 19.63 -11.86
N SER A 93 0.26 19.85 -13.17
CA SER A 93 1.37 20.18 -14.08
C SER A 93 2.05 21.51 -13.73
N SER A 94 1.29 22.44 -13.15
CA SER A 94 1.80 23.73 -12.67
C SER A 94 2.71 23.60 -11.44
N VAL A 95 2.48 22.60 -10.60
CA VAL A 95 3.24 22.36 -9.35
C VAL A 95 4.35 21.35 -9.59
N LEU A 96 4.02 20.19 -10.18
CA LEU A 96 4.92 19.10 -10.50
C LEU A 96 5.36 19.19 -11.95
N SER A 97 6.36 20.03 -12.21
CA SER A 97 6.94 20.23 -13.54
C SER A 97 8.46 19.99 -13.56
N VAL A 98 8.99 19.81 -14.76
CA VAL A 98 10.44 19.79 -15.04
C VAL A 98 11.09 21.10 -14.56
N ASP A 99 10.38 22.23 -14.66
CA ASP A 99 10.86 23.53 -14.21
C ASP A 99 10.88 23.63 -12.68
N THR A 100 9.86 23.12 -11.98
CA THR A 100 9.83 23.02 -10.53
C THR A 100 11.00 22.18 -10.03
N TRP A 101 11.18 21.00 -10.63
CA TRP A 101 12.29 20.11 -10.33
C TRP A 101 13.64 20.81 -10.53
N ASN A 102 13.78 21.59 -11.60
CA ASN A 102 15.04 22.21 -11.97
C ASN A 102 15.39 23.49 -11.22
N ASN A 103 14.40 24.30 -10.85
CA ASN A 103 14.62 25.66 -10.37
C ASN A 103 14.23 25.87 -8.90
N TYR A 104 13.32 25.05 -8.35
CA TYR A 104 12.75 25.29 -7.02
C TYR A 104 13.20 24.26 -5.97
N LEU A 105 13.60 23.05 -6.38
CA LEU A 105 14.17 22.07 -5.46
C LEU A 105 15.64 22.35 -5.21
N MET A 106 16.12 22.12 -4.00
CA MET A 106 17.54 22.19 -3.71
C MET A 106 18.23 20.86 -4.14
N GLU A 107 19.54 20.69 -3.98
CA GLU A 107 20.26 19.50 -4.52
C GLU A 107 20.07 18.24 -3.67
N GLU A 108 20.17 18.41 -2.36
CA GLU A 108 19.79 17.45 -1.31
C GLU A 108 18.36 16.90 -1.43
N ASP A 109 17.34 17.74 -1.69
CA ASP A 109 15.94 17.36 -1.90
C ASP A 109 15.80 16.50 -3.16
N ARG A 110 16.48 16.89 -4.24
CA ARG A 110 16.52 16.09 -5.47
C ARG A 110 17.18 14.75 -5.22
N PHE A 111 18.27 14.72 -4.47
CA PHE A 111 18.96 13.48 -4.10
C PHE A 111 18.03 12.56 -3.29
N THR A 112 17.30 13.10 -2.31
CA THR A 112 16.29 12.35 -1.55
C THR A 112 15.15 11.89 -2.45
N LEU A 113 14.65 12.71 -3.37
CA LEU A 113 13.55 12.32 -4.26
C LEU A 113 13.96 11.22 -5.25
N VAL A 114 15.21 11.20 -5.70
CA VAL A 114 15.74 10.15 -6.58
C VAL A 114 15.66 8.77 -5.92
N GLN A 115 15.73 8.68 -4.58
CA GLN A 115 15.65 7.40 -3.86
C GLN A 115 14.29 6.70 -4.02
N TYR A 116 13.24 7.43 -4.39
CA TYR A 116 11.90 6.90 -4.63
C TYR A 116 11.66 6.54 -6.11
N LEU A 117 12.61 6.84 -6.98
CA LEU A 117 12.55 6.50 -8.39
C LEU A 117 13.19 5.12 -8.64
N PRO A 118 12.80 4.44 -9.73
CA PRO A 118 13.45 3.19 -10.14
C PRO A 118 14.95 3.38 -10.39
N ASP A 119 15.74 2.33 -10.16
CA ASP A 119 17.16 2.31 -10.52
C ASP A 119 17.31 2.38 -12.04
N MET A 120 17.99 3.43 -12.51
CA MET A 120 18.08 3.80 -13.91
C MET A 120 19.43 4.43 -14.22
N ASP A 121 19.90 4.25 -15.46
CA ASP A 121 21.08 4.95 -15.95
C ASP A 121 20.78 6.44 -16.16
N GLN A 122 21.84 7.24 -16.29
CA GLN A 122 21.72 8.69 -16.32
C GLN A 122 20.89 9.20 -17.51
N GLU A 123 20.98 8.54 -18.67
CA GLU A 123 20.22 8.95 -19.86
C GLU A 123 18.73 8.65 -19.67
N THR A 124 18.39 7.43 -19.26
CA THR A 124 16.99 7.03 -19.02
C THR A 124 16.36 7.79 -17.87
N PHE A 125 17.10 8.17 -16.82
CA PHE A 125 16.62 9.00 -15.74
C PHE A 125 16.07 10.35 -16.25
N SER A 126 16.88 11.05 -17.06
CA SER A 126 16.52 12.36 -17.59
C SER A 126 15.30 12.31 -18.52
N GLN A 127 15.18 11.24 -19.29
CA GLN A 127 14.06 11.00 -20.20
C GLN A 127 12.80 10.66 -19.40
N THR A 128 12.92 9.78 -18.40
CA THR A 128 11.80 9.36 -17.55
C THR A 128 11.21 10.53 -16.77
N LEU A 129 12.04 11.43 -16.21
CA LEU A 129 11.52 12.63 -15.53
C LEU A 129 10.77 13.56 -16.48
N LYS A 130 11.27 13.74 -17.70
CA LYS A 130 10.57 14.53 -18.72
C LYS A 130 9.23 13.91 -19.07
N GLU A 131 9.20 12.59 -19.29
CA GLU A 131 7.98 11.84 -19.60
C GLU A 131 6.97 11.84 -18.45
N LEU A 132 7.45 11.73 -17.21
CA LEU A 132 6.63 11.78 -16.00
C LEU A 132 5.88 13.11 -15.91
N PHE A 133 6.59 14.22 -16.04
CA PHE A 133 6.01 15.56 -15.95
C PHE A 133 5.33 16.05 -17.23
N SER A 134 5.54 15.39 -18.37
CA SER A 134 4.84 15.72 -19.63
C SER A 134 3.48 15.06 -19.78
N GLY A 135 3.04 14.25 -18.80
CA GLY A 135 1.78 13.51 -18.89
C GLY A 135 1.86 12.25 -19.75
N SER A 136 3.06 11.71 -20.01
CA SER A 136 3.21 10.47 -20.79
C SER A 136 2.64 9.26 -20.05
N ASN A 137 2.20 8.26 -20.80
CA ASN A 137 1.66 7.01 -20.24
C ASN A 137 2.80 6.08 -19.78
N PHE A 138 2.72 5.62 -18.53
CA PHE A 138 3.64 4.65 -17.95
C PHE A 138 2.98 3.26 -17.88
N HIS A 139 1.86 3.18 -17.17
CA HIS A 139 1.17 1.92 -16.94
C HIS A 139 -0.33 2.16 -16.81
N PHE A 140 -1.00 2.24 -17.98
CA PHE A 140 -2.42 2.55 -18.11
C PHE A 140 -2.81 3.95 -17.61
N GLY A 141 -1.89 4.90 -17.67
CA GLY A 141 -2.06 6.22 -17.11
C GLY A 141 -0.72 6.93 -16.91
N ASN A 142 -0.80 8.20 -16.55
CA ASN A 142 0.34 8.95 -16.06
C ASN A 142 0.25 9.02 -14.52
N PRO A 143 1.31 8.64 -13.78
CA PRO A 143 1.25 8.60 -12.32
C PRO A 143 0.88 9.92 -11.64
N VAL A 144 1.25 11.07 -12.23
CA VAL A 144 0.92 12.40 -11.69
C VAL A 144 -0.56 12.70 -11.87
N ILE A 145 -1.13 12.32 -13.01
CA ILE A 145 -2.56 12.46 -13.29
C ILE A 145 -3.35 11.50 -12.38
N ASP A 146 -2.94 10.24 -12.30
CA ASP A 146 -3.59 9.23 -11.47
C ASP A 146 -3.58 9.62 -9.98
N LEU A 147 -2.47 10.22 -9.51
CA LEU A 147 -2.37 10.78 -8.15
C LEU A 147 -3.37 11.91 -7.94
N PHE A 148 -3.48 12.83 -8.91
CA PHE A 148 -4.41 13.95 -8.80
C PHE A 148 -5.87 13.51 -8.82
N ASP A 149 -6.19 12.52 -9.65
CA ASP A 149 -7.52 11.91 -9.70
C ASP A 149 -7.85 11.16 -8.41
N LEU A 150 -6.86 10.50 -7.79
CA LEU A 150 -7.01 9.86 -6.48
C LEU A 150 -7.32 10.89 -5.39
N LEU A 151 -6.61 12.02 -5.39
CA LEU A 151 -6.81 13.13 -4.47
C LEU A 151 -8.20 13.76 -4.66
N LYS A 152 -8.54 14.19 -5.88
CA LYS A 152 -9.87 14.78 -6.19
C LYS A 152 -11.02 13.80 -6.00
N GLY A 153 -10.77 12.50 -6.14
CA GLY A 153 -11.75 11.45 -5.91
C GLY A 153 -12.05 11.18 -4.44
N GLY A 154 -11.37 11.86 -3.49
CA GLY A 154 -11.54 11.63 -2.05
C GLY A 154 -11.03 10.26 -1.61
N LEU A 155 -10.23 9.58 -2.44
CA LEU A 155 -9.76 8.21 -2.17
C LEU A 155 -8.62 8.18 -1.16
N CYS A 156 -8.03 9.33 -0.87
CA CYS A 156 -7.01 9.53 0.14
C CYS A 156 -7.58 9.94 1.51
N GLU A 157 -8.90 10.15 1.66
CA GLU A 157 -9.49 10.43 2.98
C GLU A 157 -9.22 9.23 3.91
N LEU A 158 -8.80 9.48 5.16
CA LEU A 158 -8.44 8.43 6.13
C LEU A 158 -9.47 7.31 6.25
N ARG A 159 -10.76 7.67 6.37
CA ARG A 159 -11.85 6.68 6.48
C ARG A 159 -11.98 5.86 5.21
N VAL A 160 -11.91 6.51 4.06
CA VAL A 160 -12.02 5.86 2.75
C VAL A 160 -10.84 4.90 2.53
N ASP A 161 -9.61 5.31 2.84
CA ASP A 161 -8.44 4.43 2.76
C ASP A 161 -8.58 3.24 3.71
N LEU A 162 -9.00 3.48 4.97
CA LEU A 162 -9.21 2.43 5.96
C LEU A 162 -10.23 1.40 5.45
N TYR A 163 -11.40 1.84 5.00
CA TYR A 163 -12.43 0.93 4.48
C TYR A 163 -11.95 0.14 3.26
N ARG A 164 -11.20 0.77 2.34
CA ARG A 164 -10.62 0.10 1.18
C ARG A 164 -9.60 -0.96 1.60
N ARG A 165 -8.76 -0.66 2.59
CA ARG A 165 -7.76 -1.59 3.13
C ARG A 165 -8.44 -2.80 3.80
N CYS A 166 -9.44 -2.56 4.63
CA CYS A 166 -10.26 -3.60 5.26
C CYS A 166 -10.95 -4.46 4.19
N LEU A 167 -11.54 -3.85 3.16
CA LEU A 167 -12.17 -4.58 2.07
C LEU A 167 -11.18 -5.51 1.34
N LYS A 168 -9.99 -5.00 0.99
CA LYS A 168 -8.93 -5.82 0.37
C LYS A 168 -8.52 -7.00 1.27
N PHE A 169 -8.43 -6.76 2.58
CA PHE A 169 -8.14 -7.81 3.55
C PHE A 169 -9.22 -8.91 3.56
N PHE A 170 -10.50 -8.53 3.61
CA PHE A 170 -11.61 -9.49 3.55
C PHE A 170 -11.65 -10.26 2.23
N GLN A 171 -11.45 -9.58 1.09
CA GLN A 171 -11.38 -10.22 -0.23
C GLN A 171 -10.24 -11.22 -0.31
N ARG A 172 -9.06 -10.91 0.24
CA ARG A 172 -7.93 -11.83 0.30
C ARG A 172 -8.27 -13.07 1.13
N ARG A 173 -8.89 -12.88 2.30
CA ARG A 173 -9.34 -13.99 3.16
C ARG A 173 -10.38 -14.86 2.48
N GLU A 174 -11.35 -14.25 1.82
CA GLU A 174 -12.37 -14.95 1.03
C GLU A 174 -11.72 -15.77 -0.09
N HIS A 175 -10.79 -15.18 -0.84
CA HIS A 175 -10.08 -15.86 -1.92
C HIS A 175 -9.40 -17.16 -1.44
N TYR A 176 -8.69 -17.12 -0.30
CA TYR A 176 -8.06 -18.33 0.24
C TYR A 176 -9.09 -19.37 0.69
N HIS A 177 -10.21 -18.95 1.28
CA HIS A 177 -11.29 -19.86 1.62
C HIS A 177 -11.87 -20.55 0.38
N GLN A 178 -12.12 -19.79 -0.69
CA GLN A 178 -12.58 -20.32 -1.98
C GLN A 178 -11.56 -21.28 -2.60
N LEU A 179 -10.26 -20.97 -2.49
CA LEU A 179 -9.19 -21.84 -2.98
C LEU A 179 -9.17 -23.19 -2.26
N CYS A 180 -9.26 -23.20 -0.92
CA CYS A 180 -9.34 -24.43 -0.14
C CYS A 180 -10.59 -25.24 -0.50
N LYS A 181 -11.75 -24.58 -0.64
CA LYS A 181 -13.00 -25.22 -1.05
C LYS A 181 -12.86 -25.87 -2.43
N TYR A 182 -12.23 -25.18 -3.38
CA TYR A 182 -11.97 -25.69 -4.72
C TYR A 182 -11.08 -26.94 -4.67
N GLN A 183 -9.98 -26.90 -3.92
CA GLN A 183 -9.07 -28.04 -3.76
C GLN A 183 -9.77 -29.24 -3.12
N ASN A 184 -10.53 -29.04 -2.04
CA ASN A 184 -11.31 -30.11 -1.41
C ASN A 184 -12.31 -30.73 -2.40
N SER A 185 -13.01 -29.90 -3.19
CA SER A 185 -13.92 -30.40 -4.23
C SER A 185 -13.23 -31.23 -5.31
N MET A 186 -11.97 -30.91 -5.65
CA MET A 186 -11.18 -31.72 -6.58
C MET A 186 -10.84 -33.08 -5.97
N VAL A 187 -10.39 -33.10 -4.71
CA VAL A 187 -10.09 -34.34 -3.98
C VAL A 187 -11.32 -35.22 -3.87
N ASP A 188 -12.47 -34.66 -3.49
CA ASP A 188 -13.75 -35.37 -3.43
C ASP A 188 -14.16 -35.92 -4.80
N GLY A 189 -13.84 -35.20 -5.88
CA GLY A 189 -14.01 -35.68 -7.26
C GLY A 189 -13.17 -36.93 -7.53
N LEU A 190 -11.89 -36.89 -7.20
CA LEU A 190 -10.97 -38.02 -7.40
C LEU A 190 -11.34 -39.24 -6.54
N VAL A 191 -11.75 -39.02 -5.29
CA VAL A 191 -12.23 -40.07 -4.39
C VAL A 191 -13.46 -40.75 -4.98
N ARG A 192 -14.45 -39.98 -5.45
CA ARG A 192 -15.64 -40.55 -6.10
C ARG A 192 -15.30 -41.35 -7.35
N MET A 193 -14.31 -40.92 -8.14
CA MET A 193 -13.84 -41.68 -9.31
C MET A 193 -13.20 -43.00 -8.92
N ARG A 194 -12.33 -43.01 -7.90
CA ARG A 194 -11.74 -44.23 -7.35
C ARG A 194 -12.83 -45.19 -6.86
N ASP A 195 -13.76 -44.70 -6.05
CA ASP A 195 -14.83 -45.52 -5.48
C ASP A 195 -15.72 -46.12 -6.58
N ALA A 196 -15.98 -45.37 -7.65
CA ALA A 196 -16.71 -45.89 -8.81
C ALA A 196 -15.96 -46.99 -9.56
N TRP A 197 -14.62 -46.99 -9.55
CA TRP A 197 -13.81 -48.04 -10.17
C TRP A 197 -13.68 -49.29 -9.30
N GLU A 198 -13.66 -49.17 -7.97
CA GLU A 198 -13.60 -50.33 -7.06
C GLU A 198 -14.93 -51.10 -6.98
N ASN A 199 -16.04 -50.45 -7.30
CA ASN A 199 -17.38 -51.04 -7.30
C ASN A 199 -17.81 -51.64 -8.65
N TYR A 200 -16.87 -51.82 -9.59
CA TYR A 200 -17.08 -52.47 -10.90
C TYR A 200 -16.30 -53.78 -10.99
#